data_AF-A0A3M1U907-F1
#
_entry.id   AF-A0A3M1U907-F1
#
_cell.length_a   1.000
_cell.length_b   1.000
_cell.length_c   1.000
_cell.angle_alpha   90.00
_cell.angle_beta   90.00
_cell.angle_gamma   90.00
#
_symmetry.space_group_name_H-M   'P 1'
#
loop_
_entity.id
_entity.type
_entity.pdbx_description
1 polymer ?
#
loop_
_entity_poly.entity_id
_entity_poly.type
_entity_poly.pdbx_seq_one_letter_code
_entity_poly.pdbx_strand_id
1 'polypeptide(L)'
;MLRRYILRLDFDRQQIEVFTDGEYLPEPEAEVLEFELSRKIPVIYAELSLNERETVEGRFMLDTGAGAALILNSPFVQRLQLIQRTQPRYLQRSFGLSNQYMESYMGRMAGIGLGSYYFSALPTKLSMAFQGVESLEEIDGIIGNELLKKFNLTFDYRDQLIFIHPSRYFDEPLRVDCSGLKLQYDSTFTAIEVLDVIAASPAGEAGLRPGDVLRELNGQPVQQLALEAILDYLRREGEEVEVRIERQGKILTKRFTLKALI
;
A
#
# COMPACT_ATOMS: atom_id res chain seq x y z
N MET A 1 16.45 17.09 9.74
CA MET A 1 17.64 16.59 9.02
C MET A 1 17.50 16.85 7.53
N LEU A 2 16.37 16.51 6.88
CA LEU A 2 16.19 16.65 5.43
C LEU A 2 15.92 18.07 4.89
N ARG A 3 15.54 19.05 5.73
CA ARG A 3 15.20 20.43 5.31
C ARG A 3 16.29 21.22 4.55
N ARG A 4 17.50 20.68 4.45
CA ARG A 4 18.65 21.32 3.78
C ARG A 4 19.04 20.62 2.48
N TYR A 5 18.30 19.58 2.10
CA TYR A 5 18.63 18.73 0.97
C TYR A 5 17.44 18.64 0.03
N ILE A 6 17.76 18.50 -1.25
CA ILE A 6 16.81 18.04 -2.25
C ILE A 6 16.96 16.52 -2.30
N LEU A 7 15.84 15.81 -2.19
CA LEU A 7 15.80 14.35 -2.14
C LEU A 7 15.11 13.80 -3.38
N ARG A 8 15.83 13.08 -4.22
CA ARG A 8 15.24 12.35 -5.36
C ARG A 8 15.09 10.88 -5.01
N LEU A 9 13.89 10.37 -5.24
CA LEU A 9 13.56 8.95 -5.24
C LEU A 9 13.45 8.52 -6.70
N ASP A 10 14.46 7.81 -7.18
CA ASP A 10 14.51 7.26 -8.53
C ASP A 10 14.07 5.80 -8.48
N PHE A 11 12.81 5.55 -8.82
CA PHE A 11 12.22 4.21 -8.81
C PHE A 11 12.70 3.36 -9.99
N ASP A 12 13.12 3.98 -11.09
CA ASP A 12 13.66 3.25 -12.25
C ASP A 12 14.99 2.59 -11.93
N ARG A 13 15.84 3.32 -11.19
CA ARG A 13 17.17 2.88 -10.74
C ARG A 13 17.16 2.25 -9.36
N GLN A 14 16.05 2.35 -8.63
CA GLN A 14 15.92 1.94 -7.22
C GLN A 14 16.95 2.64 -6.32
N GLN A 15 17.08 3.96 -6.48
CA GLN A 15 18.08 4.78 -5.80
C GLN A 15 17.45 5.96 -5.08
N ILE A 16 18.12 6.40 -4.02
CA ILE A 16 17.84 7.65 -3.34
C ILE A 16 19.05 8.55 -3.58
N GLU A 17 18.83 9.69 -4.21
CA GLU A 17 19.86 10.70 -4.45
C GLU A 17 19.60 11.91 -3.55
N VAL A 18 20.67 12.44 -2.97
CA VAL A 18 20.63 13.56 -2.03
C VAL A 18 21.51 14.66 -2.61
N PHE A 19 20.91 15.79 -2.94
CA PHE A 19 21.61 16.94 -3.52
C PHE A 19 21.76 18.06 -2.50
N THR A 20 22.84 18.84 -2.64
CA THR A 20 23.00 20.12 -1.94
C THR A 20 22.54 21.28 -2.83
N ASP A 21 22.39 22.46 -2.22
CA ASP A 21 21.82 23.65 -2.85
C ASP A 21 22.54 24.00 -4.17
N GLY A 22 21.78 24.11 -5.27
CA GLY A 22 22.31 24.48 -6.60
C GLY A 22 22.82 23.32 -7.46
N GLU A 23 22.81 22.08 -6.97
CA GLU A 23 23.28 20.91 -7.73
C GLU A 23 22.14 20.17 -8.49
N TYR A 24 20.88 20.44 -8.13
CA TYR A 24 19.73 19.81 -8.77
C TYR A 24 19.20 20.65 -9.95
N LEU A 25 19.06 20.00 -11.10
CA LEU A 25 18.33 20.52 -12.25
C LEU A 25 17.07 19.66 -12.42
N PRO A 26 15.86 20.23 -12.28
CA PRO A 26 14.62 19.51 -12.52
C PRO A 26 14.57 18.92 -13.93
N GLU A 27 13.94 17.75 -14.08
CA GLU A 27 13.68 17.23 -15.40
C GLU A 27 12.73 18.19 -16.15
N PRO A 28 13.00 18.55 -17.42
CA PRO A 28 12.24 19.58 -18.13
C PRO A 28 10.73 19.31 -18.23
N GLU A 29 10.34 18.04 -18.15
CA GLU A 29 8.95 17.56 -18.27
C GLU A 29 8.34 17.20 -16.91
N ALA A 30 9.05 17.44 -15.80
CA ALA A 30 8.52 17.18 -14.47
C ALA A 30 7.37 18.15 -14.15
N GLU A 31 6.26 17.59 -13.70
CA GLU A 31 5.18 18.38 -13.13
C GLU A 31 5.53 18.79 -11.70
N VAL A 32 5.14 20.00 -11.30
CA VAL A 32 5.46 20.57 -9.99
C VAL A 32 4.20 20.60 -9.13
N LEU A 33 4.30 20.02 -7.94
CA LEU A 33 3.28 20.09 -6.90
C LEU A 33 3.80 20.89 -5.71
N GLU A 34 2.93 21.68 -5.09
CA GLU A 34 3.22 22.29 -3.79
C GLU A 34 2.83 21.34 -2.67
N PHE A 35 3.58 21.37 -1.56
CA PHE A 35 3.23 20.62 -0.36
C PHE A 35 3.37 21.47 0.90
N GLU A 36 2.71 21.06 1.98
CA GLU A 36 2.92 21.57 3.33
C GLU A 36 3.65 20.52 4.17
N LEU A 37 4.43 20.97 5.16
CA LEU A 37 5.00 20.06 6.16
C LEU A 37 4.07 19.89 7.36
N SER A 38 3.46 18.71 7.50
CA SER A 38 2.83 18.28 8.75
C SER A 38 3.71 17.27 9.46
N ARG A 39 4.10 17.54 10.71
CA ARG A 39 5.01 16.66 11.51
C ARG A 39 6.30 16.26 10.78
N LYS A 40 6.81 17.13 9.90
CA LYS A 40 7.99 16.95 9.03
C LYS A 40 7.79 16.01 7.82
N ILE A 41 6.56 15.61 7.52
CA ILE A 41 6.24 14.80 6.36
C ILE A 41 5.47 15.68 5.35
N PRO A 42 5.78 15.57 4.03
CA PRO A 42 5.04 16.26 2.98
C PRO A 42 3.56 15.88 2.96
N VAL A 43 2.70 16.89 2.87
CA VAL A 43 1.25 16.78 2.75
C VAL A 43 0.79 17.63 1.57
N ILE A 44 -0.01 17.06 0.69
CA ILE A 44 -0.60 17.77 -0.45
C ILE A 44 -2.12 17.82 -0.32
N TYR A 45 -2.75 18.73 -1.04
CA TYR A 45 -4.17 18.66 -1.31
C TYR A 45 -4.40 17.83 -2.58
N ALA A 46 -5.39 16.95 -2.54
CA ALA A 46 -5.78 16.16 -3.70
C ALA A 46 -7.31 15.97 -3.71
N GLU A 47 -7.88 15.92 -4.92
CA GLU A 47 -9.29 15.59 -5.09
C GLU A 47 -9.48 14.07 -5.08
N LEU A 48 -10.25 13.58 -4.10
CA LEU A 48 -10.70 12.20 -4.03
C LEU A 48 -12.09 12.10 -4.67
N SER A 49 -12.21 11.27 -5.71
CA SER A 49 -13.52 10.91 -6.27
C SER A 49 -14.16 9.82 -5.42
N LEU A 50 -15.33 10.12 -4.84
CA LEU A 50 -16.13 9.16 -4.07
C LEU A 50 -17.02 8.32 -4.99
N ASN A 51 -17.45 8.90 -6.11
CA ASN A 51 -18.19 8.28 -7.20
C ASN A 51 -18.07 9.16 -8.46
N GLU A 52 -18.76 8.81 -9.55
CA GLU A 52 -18.71 9.54 -10.83
C GLU A 52 -19.15 11.02 -10.76
N ARG A 53 -19.87 11.43 -9.71
CA ARG A 53 -20.48 12.77 -9.60
C ARG A 53 -20.02 13.57 -8.40
N GLU A 54 -19.25 12.96 -7.51
CA GLU A 54 -18.90 13.54 -6.22
C GLU A 54 -17.41 13.41 -5.96
N THR A 55 -16.79 14.57 -5.78
CA THR A 55 -15.40 14.71 -5.36
C THR A 55 -15.34 15.40 -4.01
N VAL A 56 -14.27 15.15 -3.27
CA VAL A 56 -13.95 15.83 -2.04
C VAL A 56 -12.46 16.12 -2.03
N GLU A 57 -12.09 17.37 -1.76
CA GLU A 57 -10.69 17.71 -1.51
C GLU A 57 -10.28 17.18 -0.13
N GLY A 58 -9.09 16.61 -0.05
CA GLY A 58 -8.51 16.13 1.20
C GLY A 58 -7.02 16.43 1.30
N ARG A 59 -6.50 16.41 2.53
CA ARG A 59 -5.08 16.56 2.87
C ARG A 59 -4.43 15.18 2.97
N PHE A 60 -3.51 14.88 2.06
CA PHE A 60 -2.87 13.57 1.95
C PHE A 60 -1.38 13.63 2.26
N MET A 61 -0.96 12.86 3.25
CA MET A 61 0.45 12.65 3.55
C MET A 61 1.07 11.74 2.49
N LEU A 62 2.28 12.08 2.02
CA LEU A 62 3.03 11.22 1.10
C LEU A 62 3.98 10.33 1.90
N ASP A 63 3.75 9.02 1.86
CA ASP A 63 4.51 8.05 2.67
C ASP A 63 4.98 6.86 1.84
N THR A 64 6.26 6.86 1.47
CA THR A 64 6.91 5.74 0.77
C THR A 64 7.10 4.52 1.66
N GLY A 65 6.93 4.65 2.97
CA GLY A 65 6.91 3.53 3.92
C GLY A 65 5.55 2.80 3.98
N ALA A 66 4.49 3.41 3.46
CA ALA A 66 3.16 2.78 3.40
C ALA A 66 3.02 1.92 2.14
N GLY A 67 2.96 0.59 2.27
CA GLY A 67 2.85 -0.33 1.13
C GLY A 67 1.47 -0.39 0.43
N ALA A 68 0.55 0.53 0.74
CA ALA A 68 -0.76 0.63 0.08
C ALA A 68 -0.72 1.67 -1.05
N ALA A 69 -1.76 1.73 -1.89
CA ALA A 69 -1.93 2.84 -2.84
C ALA A 69 -2.53 4.06 -2.12
N LEU A 70 -3.61 3.85 -1.39
CA LEU A 70 -4.29 4.87 -0.59
C LEU A 70 -4.72 4.30 0.76
N ILE A 71 -4.53 5.09 1.82
CA ILE A 71 -5.07 4.86 3.15
C ILE A 71 -5.89 6.09 3.52
N LEU A 72 -7.13 5.91 3.95
CA LEU A 72 -7.97 6.99 4.45
C LEU A 72 -8.04 6.91 5.98
N ASN A 73 -7.77 8.03 6.64
CA ASN A 73 -7.69 8.11 8.08
C ASN A 73 -9.07 7.99 8.73
N SER A 74 -9.12 7.48 9.95
CA SER A 74 -10.37 7.19 10.65
C SER A 74 -11.33 8.39 10.75
N PRO A 75 -10.88 9.62 11.10
CA PRO A 75 -11.78 10.77 11.15
C PRO A 75 -12.42 11.08 9.80
N PHE A 76 -11.65 10.99 8.71
CA PHE A 76 -12.15 11.21 7.35
C PHE A 76 -13.14 10.13 6.92
N VAL A 77 -12.79 8.86 7.17
CA VAL A 77 -13.63 7.69 6.91
C VAL A 77 -14.97 7.80 7.63
N GLN A 78 -14.97 8.21 8.90
CA GLN A 78 -16.18 8.39 9.71
C GLN A 78 -17.01 9.58 9.23
N ARG A 79 -16.38 10.75 9.02
CA ARG A 79 -17.04 11.98 8.58
C ARG A 79 -17.81 11.80 7.27
N LEU A 80 -17.23 11.06 6.33
CA LEU A 80 -17.83 10.82 5.01
C LEU A 80 -18.57 9.48 4.90
N GLN A 81 -18.63 8.69 5.98
CA GLN A 81 -19.30 7.38 6.03
C GLN A 81 -18.78 6.41 4.95
N LEU A 82 -17.46 6.44 4.67
CA LEU A 82 -16.88 5.75 3.52
C LEU A 82 -16.99 4.23 3.60
N ILE A 83 -16.95 3.69 4.82
CA ILE A 83 -17.17 2.27 5.07
C ILE A 83 -18.53 1.84 4.49
N GLN A 84 -19.62 2.56 4.76
CA GLN A 84 -20.95 2.21 4.25
C GLN A 84 -21.07 2.41 2.74
N ARG A 85 -20.35 3.39 2.19
CA ARG A 85 -20.43 3.82 0.79
C ARG A 85 -19.53 3.02 -0.15
N THR A 86 -18.58 2.25 0.37
CA THR A 86 -17.61 1.50 -0.44
C THR A 86 -18.00 0.03 -0.51
N GLN A 87 -18.30 -0.45 -1.71
CA GLN A 87 -18.60 -1.86 -2.00
C GLN A 87 -18.04 -2.25 -3.38
N PRO A 88 -17.55 -3.49 -3.58
CA PRO A 88 -17.32 -4.49 -2.54
C PRO A 88 -16.22 -4.06 -1.55
N ARG A 89 -16.23 -4.66 -0.36
CA ARG A 89 -15.20 -4.49 0.66
C ARG A 89 -15.06 -5.72 1.54
N TYR A 90 -13.91 -5.87 2.17
CA TYR A 90 -13.68 -6.88 3.19
C TYR A 90 -12.97 -6.30 4.41
N LEU A 91 -13.22 -6.90 5.57
CA LEU A 91 -12.52 -6.57 6.81
C LEU A 91 -11.13 -7.20 6.77
N GLN A 92 -10.12 -6.41 7.11
CA GLN A 92 -8.75 -6.86 7.31
C GLN A 92 -8.23 -6.39 8.66
N ARG A 93 -7.45 -7.23 9.33
CA ARG A 93 -6.69 -6.84 10.50
C ARG A 93 -5.24 -6.59 10.12
N SER A 94 -4.72 -5.47 10.62
CA SER A 94 -3.32 -5.10 10.48
C SER A 94 -2.66 -5.07 11.85
N PHE A 95 -1.37 -5.38 11.89
CA PHE A 95 -0.54 -5.25 13.07
C PHE A 95 0.31 -3.99 12.90
N GLY A 96 0.14 -3.04 13.80
CA GLY A 96 1.04 -1.90 13.92
C GLY A 96 2.26 -2.24 14.78
N LEU A 97 3.19 -1.29 14.91
CA LEU A 97 4.36 -1.39 15.79
C LEU A 97 4.01 -1.59 17.28
N SER A 98 2.75 -1.35 17.66
CA SER A 98 2.23 -1.51 19.02
C SER A 98 1.75 -2.93 19.34
N ASN A 99 1.83 -3.87 18.40
CA ASN A 99 1.34 -5.26 18.54
C ASN A 99 -0.15 -5.38 18.92
N GLN A 100 -0.92 -4.32 18.71
CA GLN A 100 -2.38 -4.32 18.83
C GLN A 100 -2.99 -4.47 17.44
N TYR A 101 -4.08 -5.25 17.38
CA TYR A 101 -4.86 -5.37 16.15
C TYR A 101 -5.50 -4.03 15.82
N MET A 102 -5.31 -3.60 14.58
CA MET A 102 -6.05 -2.50 14.00
C MET A 102 -6.96 -3.07 12.92
N GLU A 103 -8.26 -2.86 13.10
CA GLU A 103 -9.24 -3.22 12.08
C GLU A 103 -9.29 -2.12 11.00
N SER A 104 -9.49 -2.55 9.77
CA SER A 104 -9.65 -1.68 8.61
C SER A 104 -10.49 -2.39 7.56
N TYR A 105 -11.13 -1.64 6.68
CA TYR A 105 -11.78 -2.21 5.51
C TYR A 105 -10.93 -1.95 4.28
N MET A 106 -10.77 -2.95 3.43
CA MET A 106 -10.22 -2.77 2.09
C MET A 106 -11.38 -2.65 1.11
N GLY A 107 -11.32 -1.65 0.24
CA GLY A 107 -12.30 -1.37 -0.81
C GLY A 107 -11.67 -0.61 -1.97
N ARG A 108 -12.47 -0.20 -2.96
CA ARG A 108 -12.01 0.67 -4.06
C ARG A 108 -12.64 2.05 -4.01
N MET A 109 -11.81 3.08 -4.04
CA MET A 109 -12.26 4.45 -4.30
C MET A 109 -12.33 4.73 -5.80
N ALA A 110 -13.26 5.58 -6.21
CA ALA A 110 -13.53 5.82 -7.63
C ALA A 110 -12.29 6.42 -8.32
N GLY A 111 -11.58 7.32 -7.64
CA GLY A 111 -10.29 7.80 -8.09
C GLY A 111 -9.66 8.86 -7.19
N ILE A 112 -8.44 9.25 -7.51
CA ILE A 112 -7.73 10.38 -6.89
C ILE A 112 -6.95 11.14 -7.96
N GLY A 113 -6.97 12.47 -7.88
CA GLY A 113 -6.14 13.36 -8.67
C GLY A 113 -4.80 13.65 -8.00
N LEU A 114 -3.73 13.72 -8.79
CA LEU A 114 -2.41 14.15 -8.34
C LEU A 114 -1.80 15.04 -9.43
N GLY A 115 -1.89 16.36 -9.28
CA GLY A 115 -1.57 17.28 -10.37
C GLY A 115 -2.48 17.04 -11.58
N SER A 116 -1.88 16.90 -12.76
CA SER A 116 -2.57 16.56 -14.01
C SER A 116 -2.94 15.09 -14.14
N TYR A 117 -2.43 14.23 -13.25
CA TYR A 117 -2.66 12.79 -13.29
C TYR A 117 -3.93 12.40 -12.54
N TYR A 118 -4.67 11.45 -13.10
CA TYR A 118 -5.84 10.85 -12.46
C TYR A 118 -5.72 9.34 -12.41
N PHE A 119 -5.92 8.77 -11.23
CA PHE A 119 -5.93 7.33 -11.04
C PHE A 119 -7.34 6.91 -10.68
N SER A 120 -7.88 5.91 -11.38
CA SER A 120 -9.22 5.37 -11.13
C SER A 120 -9.15 4.05 -10.37
N ALA A 121 -10.26 3.67 -9.73
CA ALA A 121 -10.47 2.36 -9.09
C ALA A 121 -9.37 1.97 -8.08
N LEU A 122 -8.98 2.92 -7.22
CA LEU A 122 -7.85 2.75 -6.28
C LEU A 122 -8.18 1.75 -5.18
N PRO A 123 -7.38 0.67 -5.04
CA PRO A 123 -7.36 -0.10 -3.80
C PRO A 123 -7.06 0.81 -2.61
N THR A 124 -7.99 0.86 -1.68
CA THR A 124 -7.98 1.82 -0.57
C THR A 124 -8.21 1.10 0.75
N LYS A 125 -7.35 1.38 1.72
CA LYS A 125 -7.56 1.02 3.12
C LYS A 125 -8.37 2.09 3.81
N LEU A 126 -9.55 1.74 4.33
CA LEU A 126 -10.39 2.58 5.17
C LEU A 126 -10.07 2.27 6.63
N SER A 127 -9.33 3.16 7.29
CA SER A 127 -8.82 2.93 8.64
C SER A 127 -9.92 2.99 9.70
N MET A 128 -9.73 2.22 10.78
CA MET A 128 -10.45 2.35 12.05
C MET A 128 -9.48 2.55 13.23
N ALA A 129 -8.28 3.05 12.94
CA ALA A 129 -7.29 3.45 13.93
C ALA A 129 -7.85 4.46 14.94
N PHE A 130 -7.52 4.29 16.23
CA PHE A 130 -7.78 5.27 17.29
C PHE A 130 -6.49 5.94 17.80
N GLN A 131 -5.33 5.56 17.25
CA GLN A 131 -4.01 6.12 17.58
C GLN A 131 -3.09 6.09 16.35
N GLY A 132 -2.01 6.88 16.39
CA GLY A 132 -1.03 6.96 15.32
C GLY A 132 -1.43 7.91 14.19
N VAL A 133 -0.70 7.90 13.08
CA VAL A 133 -0.93 8.81 11.95
C VAL A 133 -2.32 8.61 11.35
N GLU A 134 -2.82 7.38 11.30
CA GLU A 134 -4.13 7.04 10.73
C GLU A 134 -5.33 7.54 11.56
N SER A 135 -5.11 8.05 12.77
CA SER A 135 -6.15 8.64 13.62
C SER A 135 -6.07 10.16 13.72
N LEU A 136 -5.16 10.82 13.00
CA LEU A 136 -5.01 12.28 13.03
C LEU A 136 -6.18 12.94 12.30
N GLU A 137 -6.70 14.04 12.88
CA GLU A 137 -7.77 14.83 12.26
C GLU A 137 -7.22 15.80 11.20
N GLU A 138 -5.97 16.23 11.34
CA GLU A 138 -5.34 17.19 10.42
C GLU A 138 -4.87 16.58 9.08
N ILE A 139 -4.99 15.26 8.93
CA ILE A 139 -4.63 14.46 7.75
C ILE A 139 -5.81 13.57 7.38
N ASP A 140 -6.32 13.71 6.16
CA ASP A 140 -7.46 12.94 5.67
C ASP A 140 -7.05 11.54 5.16
N GLY A 141 -5.79 11.39 4.74
CA GLY A 141 -5.24 10.10 4.33
C GLY A 141 -3.75 10.10 4.03
N ILE A 142 -3.27 8.95 3.56
CA ILE A 142 -1.89 8.69 3.17
C ILE A 142 -1.90 8.16 1.74
N ILE A 143 -1.19 8.83 0.84
CA ILE A 143 -0.83 8.29 -0.47
C ILE A 143 0.44 7.47 -0.29
N GLY A 144 0.32 6.16 -0.53
CA GLY A 144 1.38 5.20 -0.24
C GLY A 144 2.18 4.78 -1.47
N ASN A 145 3.16 3.92 -1.24
CA ASN A 145 4.19 3.55 -2.19
C ASN A 145 3.68 2.85 -3.46
N GLU A 146 2.54 2.16 -3.43
CA GLU A 146 1.98 1.55 -4.66
C GLU A 146 1.51 2.62 -5.67
N LEU A 147 1.13 3.80 -5.18
CA LEU A 147 0.81 4.96 -6.01
C LEU A 147 2.04 5.83 -6.26
N LEU A 148 2.84 6.11 -5.22
CA LEU A 148 4.04 6.97 -5.34
C LEU A 148 5.08 6.40 -6.30
N LYS A 149 5.30 5.08 -6.32
CA LYS A 149 6.29 4.44 -7.19
C LYS A 149 6.03 4.65 -8.68
N LYS A 150 4.81 5.07 -9.06
CA LYS A 150 4.45 5.43 -10.43
C LYS A 150 5.17 6.67 -10.93
N PHE A 151 5.82 7.41 -10.04
CA PHE A 151 6.60 8.59 -10.38
C PHE A 151 8.01 8.47 -9.80
N ASN A 152 8.99 8.98 -10.54
CA ASN A 152 10.22 9.47 -9.92
C ASN A 152 9.88 10.79 -9.23
N LEU A 153 10.26 10.90 -7.95
CA LEU A 153 9.85 12.00 -7.08
C LEU A 153 11.07 12.77 -6.62
N THR A 154 11.08 14.10 -6.78
CA THR A 154 12.10 14.94 -6.16
C THR A 154 11.45 15.92 -5.20
N PHE A 155 11.83 15.84 -3.93
CA PHE A 155 11.36 16.72 -2.86
C PHE A 155 12.36 17.85 -2.65
N ASP A 156 11.94 19.07 -2.93
CA ASP A 156 12.59 20.28 -2.46
C ASP A 156 11.93 20.72 -1.14
N TYR A 157 12.57 20.39 -0.02
CA TYR A 157 12.05 20.71 1.31
C TYR A 157 12.15 22.19 1.68
N ARG A 158 12.97 22.97 0.97
CA ARG A 158 13.16 24.39 1.24
C ARG A 158 12.02 25.18 0.61
N ASP A 159 11.80 24.94 -0.68
CA ASP A 159 10.77 25.64 -1.45
C ASP A 159 9.40 24.94 -1.36
N GLN A 160 9.35 23.78 -0.69
CA GLN A 160 8.15 22.97 -0.48
C GLN A 160 7.48 22.55 -1.80
N LEU A 161 8.34 22.10 -2.72
CA LEU A 161 7.94 21.64 -4.05
C LEU A 161 8.26 20.15 -4.22
N ILE A 162 7.40 19.46 -4.96
CA ILE A 162 7.63 18.10 -5.43
C ILE A 162 7.65 18.13 -6.94
N PHE A 163 8.75 17.68 -7.53
CA PHE A 163 8.85 17.42 -8.96
C PHE A 163 8.47 15.96 -9.18
N ILE A 164 7.45 15.71 -10.00
CA ILE A 164 6.99 14.36 -10.33
C ILE A 164 7.15 14.11 -11.82
N HIS A 165 7.68 12.94 -12.16
CA HIS A 165 7.81 12.49 -13.54
C HIS A 165 7.44 10.99 -13.60
N PRO A 166 6.65 10.51 -14.57
CA PRO A 166 6.30 9.10 -14.68
C PRO A 166 7.53 8.18 -14.61
N SER A 167 7.46 7.13 -13.80
CA SER A 167 8.48 6.08 -13.76
C SER A 167 8.11 4.94 -14.70
N ARG A 168 8.97 3.93 -14.82
CA ARG A 168 8.68 2.65 -15.49
C ARG A 168 7.48 1.90 -14.92
N TYR A 169 7.05 2.24 -13.70
CA TYR A 169 5.91 1.63 -13.01
C TYR A 169 4.59 2.37 -13.26
N PHE A 170 4.61 3.46 -14.02
CA PHE A 170 3.46 4.34 -14.20
C PHE A 170 2.23 3.60 -14.74
N ASP A 171 2.40 2.78 -15.77
CA ASP A 171 1.33 2.00 -16.40
C ASP A 171 1.00 0.68 -15.70
N GLU A 172 1.73 0.30 -14.64
CA GLU A 172 1.44 -0.94 -13.93
C GLU A 172 0.06 -0.88 -13.26
N PRO A 173 -0.76 -1.94 -13.32
CA PRO A 173 -2.04 -1.94 -12.63
C PRO A 173 -1.84 -1.88 -11.11
N LEU A 174 -2.72 -1.14 -10.42
CA LEU A 174 -2.81 -1.16 -8.95
C LEU A 174 -3.48 -2.48 -8.51
N ARG A 175 -2.65 -3.53 -8.37
CA ARG A 175 -3.10 -4.87 -8.01
C ARG A 175 -3.40 -5.00 -6.52
N VAL A 176 -4.28 -5.93 -6.20
CA VAL A 176 -4.62 -6.33 -4.82
C VAL A 176 -4.23 -7.77 -4.59
N ASP A 177 -4.03 -8.12 -3.32
CA ASP A 177 -3.91 -9.53 -2.94
C ASP A 177 -5.17 -10.30 -3.36
N CYS A 178 -4.96 -11.45 -3.97
CA CYS A 178 -6.01 -12.35 -4.47
C CYS A 178 -6.05 -13.66 -3.69
N SER A 179 -5.23 -13.80 -2.64
CA SER A 179 -5.18 -15.01 -1.81
C SER A 179 -5.97 -14.89 -0.51
N GLY A 180 -6.00 -13.70 0.08
CA GLY A 180 -6.45 -13.37 1.42
C GLY A 180 -5.46 -13.69 2.53
N LEU A 181 -4.20 -13.98 2.19
CA LEU A 181 -3.13 -14.23 3.15
C LEU A 181 -2.45 -12.94 3.57
N LYS A 182 -2.23 -12.80 4.87
CA LYS A 182 -1.23 -11.88 5.41
C LYS A 182 0.00 -12.69 5.79
N LEU A 183 1.11 -12.47 5.07
CA LEU A 183 2.37 -13.16 5.31
C LEU A 183 3.37 -12.22 5.99
N GLN A 184 4.25 -12.80 6.80
CA GLN A 184 5.39 -12.11 7.40
C GLN A 184 6.55 -13.08 7.59
N TYR A 185 7.75 -12.56 7.77
CA TYR A 185 8.83 -13.35 8.34
C TYR A 185 8.58 -13.63 9.83
N ASP A 186 9.01 -14.79 10.30
CA ASP A 186 9.14 -15.08 11.72
C ASP A 186 10.15 -14.12 12.38
N SER A 187 10.19 -14.11 13.72
CA SER A 187 11.10 -13.23 14.46
C SER A 187 12.59 -13.47 14.19
N THR A 188 12.94 -14.61 13.60
CA THR A 188 14.32 -15.00 13.25
C THR A 188 14.65 -14.78 11.78
N PHE A 189 13.71 -14.28 10.97
CA PHE A 189 13.85 -14.09 9.51
C PHE A 189 14.24 -15.37 8.76
N THR A 190 13.83 -16.53 9.27
CA THR A 190 14.16 -17.86 8.74
C THR A 190 12.97 -18.56 8.11
N ALA A 191 11.76 -18.18 8.47
CA ALA A 191 10.54 -18.76 7.94
C ALA A 191 9.51 -17.68 7.60
N ILE A 192 8.60 -18.02 6.69
CA ILE A 192 7.46 -17.18 6.34
C ILE A 192 6.23 -17.78 7.02
N GLU A 193 5.56 -16.99 7.83
CA GLU A 193 4.38 -17.39 8.60
C GLU A 193 3.13 -16.66 8.10
N VAL A 194 2.00 -17.37 8.17
CA VAL A 194 0.69 -16.80 7.97
C VAL A 194 0.30 -16.05 9.24
N LEU A 195 0.32 -14.73 9.16
CA LEU A 195 -0.06 -13.84 10.24
C LEU A 195 -1.58 -13.77 10.42
N ASP A 196 -2.30 -13.65 9.31
CA ASP A 196 -3.77 -13.59 9.29
C ASP A 196 -4.32 -14.19 7.99
N VAL A 197 -5.59 -14.59 8.00
CA VAL A 197 -6.31 -15.10 6.84
C VAL A 197 -7.71 -14.51 6.79
N ILE A 198 -8.05 -13.89 5.66
CA ILE A 198 -9.41 -13.40 5.43
C ILE A 198 -10.32 -14.62 5.24
N ALA A 199 -11.31 -14.80 6.11
CA ALA A 199 -12.11 -16.02 6.14
C ALA A 199 -12.85 -16.32 4.82
N ALA A 200 -13.33 -15.28 4.13
CA ALA A 200 -14.06 -15.38 2.85
C ALA A 200 -13.13 -15.31 1.61
N SER A 201 -11.84 -15.56 1.78
CA SER A 201 -10.84 -15.55 0.71
C SER A 201 -10.53 -16.96 0.19
N PRO A 202 -9.90 -17.09 -0.98
CA PRO A 202 -9.46 -18.39 -1.50
C PRO A 202 -8.61 -19.19 -0.51
N ALA A 203 -7.67 -18.55 0.19
CA ALA A 203 -6.85 -19.22 1.19
C ALA A 203 -7.66 -19.62 2.45
N GLY A 204 -8.61 -18.78 2.84
CA GLY A 204 -9.54 -19.08 3.93
C GLY A 204 -10.40 -20.31 3.64
N GLU A 205 -10.97 -20.38 2.43
CA GLU A 205 -11.76 -21.52 1.95
C GLU A 205 -10.91 -22.80 1.82
N ALA A 206 -9.65 -22.68 1.42
CA ALA A 206 -8.71 -23.79 1.43
C ALA A 206 -8.32 -24.25 2.85
N GLY A 207 -8.68 -23.49 3.88
CA GLY A 207 -8.46 -23.82 5.29
C GLY A 207 -7.04 -23.52 5.78
N LEU A 208 -6.36 -22.55 5.18
CA LEU A 208 -5.19 -21.90 5.79
C LEU A 208 -5.62 -21.14 7.03
N ARG A 209 -4.70 -21.00 7.98
CA ARG A 209 -4.96 -20.41 9.30
C ARG A 209 -3.77 -19.58 9.77
N PRO A 210 -4.00 -18.57 10.62
CA PRO A 210 -2.92 -17.93 11.35
C PRO A 210 -2.02 -18.97 12.06
N GLY A 211 -0.71 -18.77 11.99
CA GLY A 211 0.31 -19.66 12.55
C GLY A 211 0.74 -20.81 11.63
N ASP A 212 0.18 -20.92 10.42
CA ASP A 212 0.74 -21.82 9.39
C ASP A 212 2.11 -21.30 8.94
N VAL A 213 3.10 -22.18 8.84
CA VAL A 213 4.42 -21.84 8.28
C VAL A 213 4.47 -22.25 6.82
N LEU A 214 4.66 -21.30 5.91
CA LEU A 214 4.78 -21.56 4.49
C LEU A 214 6.13 -22.22 4.18
N ARG A 215 6.11 -23.35 3.49
CA ARG A 215 7.30 -24.14 3.12
C ARG A 215 7.56 -24.13 1.62
N GLU A 216 6.53 -24.32 0.81
CA GLU A 216 6.64 -24.27 -0.66
C GLU A 216 5.47 -23.48 -1.27
N LEU A 217 5.74 -22.80 -2.38
CA LEU A 217 4.78 -22.20 -3.30
C LEU A 217 5.00 -22.80 -4.68
N ASN A 218 4.00 -23.50 -5.23
CA ASN A 218 4.06 -24.17 -6.53
C ASN A 218 5.29 -25.09 -6.71
N GLY A 219 5.60 -25.85 -5.66
CA GLY A 219 6.74 -26.78 -5.62
C GLY A 219 8.11 -26.10 -5.44
N GLN A 220 8.18 -24.77 -5.35
CA GLN A 220 9.41 -24.05 -5.04
C GLN A 220 9.51 -23.78 -3.53
N PRO A 221 10.63 -24.16 -2.87
CA PRO A 221 10.86 -23.82 -1.47
C PRO A 221 10.87 -22.30 -1.27
N VAL A 222 10.08 -21.80 -0.33
CA VAL A 222 9.93 -20.34 -0.14
C VAL A 222 11.20 -19.66 0.38
N GLN A 223 12.14 -20.41 0.96
CA GLN A 223 13.46 -19.89 1.35
C GLN A 223 14.33 -19.47 0.16
N GLN A 224 13.99 -19.92 -1.05
CA GLN A 224 14.67 -19.55 -2.29
C GLN A 224 14.01 -18.34 -2.98
N LEU A 225 12.88 -17.85 -2.44
CA LEU A 225 12.10 -16.76 -2.99
C LEU A 225 12.21 -15.55 -2.06
N ALA A 226 12.26 -14.36 -2.66
CA ALA A 226 12.04 -13.13 -1.91
C ALA A 226 10.55 -13.06 -1.49
N LEU A 227 10.26 -12.53 -0.30
CA LEU A 227 8.88 -12.37 0.18
C LEU A 227 8.07 -11.53 -0.80
N GLU A 228 8.67 -10.50 -1.38
CA GLU A 228 8.08 -9.62 -2.38
C GLU A 228 7.62 -10.43 -3.61
N ALA A 229 8.45 -11.37 -4.09
CA ALA A 229 8.10 -12.22 -5.22
C ALA A 229 6.92 -13.14 -4.92
N ILE A 230 6.82 -13.64 -3.68
CA ILE A 230 5.66 -14.43 -3.22
C ILE A 230 4.41 -13.55 -3.20
N LEU A 231 4.48 -12.37 -2.59
CA LEU A 231 3.35 -11.44 -2.51
C LEU A 231 2.88 -10.99 -3.89
N ASP A 232 3.81 -10.71 -4.83
CA ASP A 232 3.48 -10.36 -6.21
C ASP A 232 2.84 -11.51 -6.99
N TYR A 233 3.23 -12.76 -6.71
CA TYR A 233 2.55 -13.92 -7.27
C TYR A 233 1.10 -14.00 -6.77
N LEU A 234 0.86 -13.79 -5.47
CA LEU A 234 -0.48 -13.87 -4.87
C LEU A 234 -1.45 -12.78 -5.35
N ARG A 235 -0.98 -11.82 -6.17
CA ARG A 235 -1.77 -10.79 -6.86
C ARG A 235 -2.24 -11.20 -8.27
N ARG A 236 -1.92 -12.42 -8.73
CA ARG A 236 -2.24 -12.91 -10.09
C ARG A 236 -3.60 -13.58 -10.13
N GLU A 237 -4.65 -12.78 -10.34
CA GLU A 237 -6.02 -13.27 -10.41
C GLU A 237 -6.20 -14.37 -11.47
N GLY A 238 -6.93 -15.42 -11.11
CA GLY A 238 -7.23 -16.57 -11.96
C GLY A 238 -6.18 -17.68 -11.93
N GLU A 239 -4.98 -17.45 -11.42
CA GLU A 239 -3.96 -18.50 -11.32
C GLU A 239 -4.26 -19.48 -10.18
N GLU A 240 -3.99 -20.77 -10.41
CA GLU A 240 -3.99 -21.77 -9.34
C GLU A 240 -2.69 -21.69 -8.54
N VAL A 241 -2.82 -21.78 -7.22
CA VAL A 241 -1.71 -21.82 -6.29
C VAL A 241 -1.77 -23.13 -5.52
N GLU A 242 -0.64 -23.84 -5.48
CA GLU A 242 -0.39 -24.87 -4.48
C GLU A 242 0.58 -24.34 -3.42
N VAL A 243 0.21 -24.47 -2.15
CA VAL A 243 1.12 -24.21 -1.04
C VAL A 243 1.31 -25.46 -0.20
N ARG A 244 2.55 -25.70 0.22
CA ARG A 244 2.84 -26.62 1.32
C ARG A 244 3.11 -25.82 2.57
N ILE A 245 2.36 -26.12 3.61
CA ILE A 245 2.46 -25.48 4.92
C ILE A 245 2.84 -26.51 5.97
N GLU A 246 3.46 -26.04 7.04
CA GLU A 246 3.61 -26.78 8.27
C GLU A 246 2.65 -26.23 9.33
N ARG A 247 1.86 -27.13 9.92
CA ARG A 247 0.95 -26.82 11.03
C ARG A 247 1.15 -27.83 12.13
N GLN A 248 1.61 -27.38 13.30
CA GLN A 248 1.85 -28.24 14.47
C GLN A 248 2.73 -29.47 14.13
N GLY A 249 3.81 -29.25 13.36
CA GLY A 249 4.75 -30.30 12.93
C GLY A 249 4.25 -31.20 11.80
N LYS A 250 3.06 -30.97 11.26
CA LYS A 250 2.51 -31.74 10.12
C LYS A 250 2.57 -30.91 8.85
N ILE A 251 3.05 -31.53 7.77
CA ILE A 251 3.02 -30.94 6.43
C ILE A 251 1.63 -31.15 5.81
N LEU A 252 1.01 -30.07 5.36
CA LEU A 252 -0.26 -30.07 4.65
C LEU A 252 -0.07 -29.40 3.29
N THR A 253 -0.70 -29.94 2.25
CA THR A 253 -0.77 -29.29 0.92
C THR A 253 -2.14 -28.66 0.76
N LYS A 254 -2.20 -27.41 0.31
CA LYS A 254 -3.41 -26.65 0.03
C LYS A 254 -3.39 -26.15 -1.41
N ARG A 255 -4.54 -26.16 -2.07
CA ARG A 255 -4.71 -25.64 -3.42
C ARG A 255 -5.90 -24.70 -3.46
N PHE A 256 -5.76 -23.57 -4.13
CA PHE A 256 -6.82 -22.59 -4.35
C PHE A 256 -6.54 -21.74 -5.58
N THR A 257 -7.58 -21.19 -6.18
CA THR A 257 -7.49 -20.24 -7.29
C THR A 257 -7.49 -18.82 -6.75
N LEU A 258 -6.51 -18.02 -7.17
CA LEU A 258 -6.43 -16.62 -6.78
C LEU A 258 -7.61 -15.82 -7.32
N LYS A 259 -8.26 -15.05 -6.46
CA LYS A 259 -9.42 -14.21 -6.81
C LYS A 259 -9.43 -12.94 -5.97
N ALA A 260 -9.52 -11.79 -6.64
CA ALA A 260 -9.60 -10.52 -5.93
C ALA A 260 -10.92 -10.43 -5.14
N LEU A 261 -10.84 -9.86 -3.93
CA LEU A 261 -12.03 -9.60 -3.11
C LEU A 261 -12.66 -8.24 -3.41
N ILE A 262 -11.94 -7.37 -4.15
CA ILE A 262 -12.34 -6.01 -4.53
C ILE A 262 -11.84 -5.62 -5.93
#